data_AF-M4C9G1-F1
#
_entry.id   AF-M4C9G1-F1
#
_cell.length_a   1.000
_cell.length_b   1.000
_cell.length_c   1.000
_cell.angle_alpha   90.00
_cell.angle_beta   90.00
_cell.angle_gamma   90.00
#
_symmetry.space_group_name_H-M   'P 1'
#
loop_
_entity.id
_entity.type
_entity.pdbx_description
1 polymer ?
#
loop_
_entity_poly.entity_id
_entity_poly.type
_entity_poly.pdbx_seq_one_letter_code
_entity_poly.pdbx_strand_id
1 'polypeptide(L)'
;MVGMSWFMCMMMMVCVISCGEAAPGAKFEDLYRSSWAMDHCVNDGEVTKLKLDNSSGAGFESRSKYLFGKVSIQIKLVEGDSAGTVTAFYMSSEGSNHNEFDFEFLGNTTGEPYIVQTNVYVNGVGNREQRLNLWFDPTTEFHTYSILWSKRSVVFMVDETPIRVHKNLEDKGIPFAKDQAMGVYSSIWNADDWATQGGLVKTDWSHAPFIASYKDFKIDACEVPTTTDLSKCNGEDQRFWWDEPTVSELSLHQNHQLIWVRANHMIYDYCYDAARFPVTPLECQHHRHL
;
A
#
# COMPACT_ATOMS: atom_id res chain seq x y z
N MET A 1 6.64 -38.00 -66.48
CA MET A 1 7.10 -36.70 -65.96
C MET A 1 6.12 -36.28 -64.89
N VAL A 2 6.62 -36.22 -63.65
CA VAL A 2 5.85 -35.97 -62.43
C VAL A 2 5.68 -34.46 -62.26
N GLY A 3 4.48 -34.00 -61.91
CA GLY A 3 4.27 -32.59 -61.57
C GLY A 3 2.80 -32.21 -61.45
N MET A 4 2.16 -32.56 -60.34
CA MET A 4 0.93 -31.89 -59.89
C MET A 4 1.18 -31.39 -58.47
N SER A 5 1.36 -30.07 -58.40
CA SER A 5 1.62 -29.31 -57.18
C SER A 5 0.39 -29.32 -56.28
N TRP A 6 0.54 -29.79 -55.05
CA TRP A 6 -0.46 -29.67 -53.99
C TRP A 6 -0.27 -28.32 -53.30
N PHE A 7 -1.13 -27.34 -53.59
CA PHE A 7 -1.24 -26.13 -52.77
C PHE A 7 -2.12 -26.45 -51.56
N MET A 8 -1.48 -26.72 -50.42
CA MET A 8 -2.14 -26.83 -49.13
C MET A 8 -2.29 -25.41 -48.56
N CYS A 9 -3.50 -24.86 -48.62
CA CYS A 9 -3.82 -23.54 -48.08
C CYS A 9 -3.91 -23.64 -46.55
N MET A 10 -2.83 -23.27 -45.86
CA MET A 10 -2.77 -23.25 -44.40
C MET A 10 -3.43 -21.96 -43.89
N MET A 11 -4.67 -22.07 -43.43
CA MET A 11 -5.40 -20.98 -42.78
C MET A 11 -4.72 -20.68 -41.44
N MET A 12 -3.88 -19.64 -41.38
CA MET A 12 -3.36 -19.12 -40.12
C MET A 12 -4.51 -18.48 -39.35
N MET A 13 -4.94 -19.15 -38.28
CA MET A 13 -5.85 -18.60 -37.28
C MET A 13 -5.04 -17.58 -36.46
N VAL A 14 -5.20 -16.29 -36.79
CA VAL A 14 -4.63 -15.19 -36.01
C VAL A 14 -5.43 -15.11 -34.70
N CYS A 15 -4.90 -15.68 -33.62
CA CYS A 15 -5.37 -15.40 -32.27
C CYS A 15 -5.06 -13.94 -31.97
N VAL A 16 -6.07 -13.08 -32.11
CA VAL A 16 -6.03 -11.72 -31.57
C VAL A 16 -6.05 -11.88 -30.05
N ILE A 17 -4.89 -11.77 -29.42
CA ILE A 17 -4.78 -11.61 -27.97
C ILE A 17 -5.37 -10.23 -27.69
N SER A 18 -6.65 -10.20 -27.30
CA SER A 18 -7.24 -9.03 -26.68
C SER A 18 -6.50 -8.81 -25.37
N CYS A 19 -5.52 -7.90 -25.36
CA CYS A 19 -5.06 -7.29 -24.12
C CYS A 19 -6.30 -6.67 -23.48
N GLY A 20 -6.83 -7.30 -22.43
CA GLY A 20 -7.91 -6.70 -21.65
C GLY A 20 -7.41 -5.37 -21.13
N GLU A 21 -8.01 -4.27 -21.58
CA GLU A 21 -7.84 -2.98 -20.93
C GLU A 21 -8.27 -3.18 -19.48
N ALA A 22 -7.36 -2.89 -18.54
CA ALA A 22 -7.71 -2.85 -17.13
C ALA A 22 -8.90 -1.89 -16.98
N ALA A 23 -9.95 -2.32 -16.28
CA ALA A 23 -11.11 -1.49 -16.03
C ALA A 23 -10.64 -0.12 -15.48
N PRO A 24 -11.15 1.01 -16.02
CA PRO A 24 -10.82 2.33 -15.48
C PRO A 24 -11.05 2.34 -13.97
N GLY A 25 -10.09 2.86 -13.20
CA GLY A 25 -10.26 3.06 -11.76
C GLY A 25 -11.54 3.85 -11.46
N ALA A 26 -12.14 3.60 -10.30
CA ALA A 26 -13.33 4.34 -9.89
C ALA A 26 -12.98 5.82 -9.70
N LYS A 27 -13.98 6.71 -9.85
CA LYS A 27 -13.76 8.13 -9.55
C LYS A 27 -13.54 8.28 -8.05
N PHE A 28 -12.69 9.25 -7.67
CA PHE A 28 -12.44 9.57 -6.27
C PHE A 28 -13.73 9.68 -5.45
N GLU A 29 -14.72 10.44 -5.95
CA GLU A 29 -15.96 10.71 -5.22
C GLU A 29 -16.87 9.49 -5.01
N ASP A 30 -16.70 8.44 -5.82
CA ASP A 30 -17.49 7.21 -5.68
C ASP A 30 -17.00 6.38 -4.49
N LEU A 31 -15.69 6.40 -4.22
CA LEU A 31 -15.06 5.57 -3.19
C LEU A 31 -14.65 6.36 -1.93
N TYR A 32 -14.34 7.64 -2.07
CA TYR A 32 -13.71 8.47 -1.05
C TYR A 32 -14.45 9.80 -0.84
N ARG A 33 -14.10 10.46 0.26
CA ARG A 33 -14.44 11.86 0.57
C ARG A 33 -13.25 12.52 1.26
N SER A 34 -13.10 13.84 1.12
CA SER A 34 -12.15 14.59 1.93
C SER A 34 -12.53 14.48 3.42
N SER A 35 -11.55 14.21 4.28
CA SER A 35 -11.74 14.06 5.73
C SER A 35 -11.48 15.36 6.49
N TRP A 36 -10.55 16.20 6.04
CA TRP A 36 -10.37 17.58 6.49
C TRP A 36 -9.74 18.45 5.41
N ALA A 37 -9.77 19.79 5.62
CA ALA A 37 -9.22 20.80 4.71
C ALA A 37 -9.65 20.59 3.25
N MET A 38 -10.96 20.69 3.00
CA MET A 38 -11.56 20.41 1.68
C MET A 38 -11.00 21.29 0.56
N ASP A 39 -10.49 22.48 0.87
CA ASP A 39 -9.80 23.38 -0.07
C ASP A 39 -8.38 22.93 -0.43
N HIS A 40 -7.80 22.02 0.36
CA HIS A 40 -6.49 21.39 0.15
C HIS A 40 -6.58 19.99 -0.46
N CYS A 41 -7.79 19.45 -0.65
CA CYS A 41 -8.07 18.22 -1.39
C CYS A 41 -8.77 18.57 -2.71
N VAL A 42 -8.00 18.74 -3.79
CA VAL A 42 -8.50 19.26 -5.07
C VAL A 42 -8.57 18.16 -6.12
N ASN A 43 -9.75 17.96 -6.70
CA ASN A 43 -9.94 17.09 -7.86
C ASN A 43 -9.71 17.87 -9.16
N ASP A 44 -8.79 17.38 -9.98
CA ASP A 44 -8.37 17.94 -11.27
C ASP A 44 -8.49 16.85 -12.34
N GLY A 45 -9.69 16.71 -12.90
CA GLY A 45 -10.04 15.61 -13.79
C GLY A 45 -10.02 14.26 -13.05
N GLU A 46 -9.14 13.36 -13.47
CA GLU A 46 -8.95 12.03 -12.86
C GLU A 46 -7.91 12.03 -11.72
N VAL A 47 -7.24 13.16 -11.49
CA VAL A 47 -6.19 13.29 -10.48
C VAL A 47 -6.72 14.05 -9.28
N THR A 48 -6.64 13.45 -8.10
CA THR A 48 -6.86 14.13 -6.82
C THR A 48 -5.51 14.60 -6.27
N LYS A 49 -5.42 15.83 -5.80
CA LYS A 49 -4.21 16.43 -5.23
C LYS A 49 -4.45 16.79 -3.78
N LEU A 50 -3.59 16.29 -2.89
CA LEU A 50 -3.51 16.76 -1.50
C LEU A 50 -2.40 17.79 -1.38
N LYS A 51 -2.70 18.92 -0.74
CA LYS A 51 -1.76 20.01 -0.50
C LYS A 51 -1.41 20.12 0.97
N LEU A 52 -0.15 20.45 1.23
CA LEU A 52 0.33 20.86 2.54
C LEU A 52 1.00 22.23 2.41
N ASP A 53 0.56 23.17 3.25
CA ASP A 53 1.21 24.47 3.42
C ASP A 53 1.16 24.92 4.89
N ASN A 54 1.62 26.15 5.17
CA ASN A 54 1.68 26.72 6.52
C ASN A 54 0.32 26.75 7.26
N SER A 55 -0.80 26.64 6.53
CA SER A 55 -2.13 26.72 7.11
C SER A 55 -2.66 25.34 7.52
N SER A 56 -2.47 24.32 6.67
CA SER A 56 -3.00 22.98 6.90
C SER A 56 -2.34 21.94 6.00
N GLY A 57 -2.34 20.69 6.47
CA GLY A 57 -2.29 19.52 5.59
C GLY A 57 -3.68 19.15 5.08
N ALA A 58 -3.83 17.97 4.49
CA ALA A 58 -5.10 17.48 3.99
C ALA A 58 -5.17 15.96 4.02
N GLY A 59 -6.39 15.43 3.94
CA GLY A 59 -6.61 14.01 3.79
C GLY A 59 -7.97 13.65 3.25
N PHE A 60 -8.10 12.38 2.91
CA PHE A 60 -9.34 11.76 2.50
C PHE A 60 -9.49 10.38 3.14
N GLU A 61 -10.72 9.92 3.19
CA GLU A 61 -11.10 8.61 3.71
C GLU A 61 -12.11 7.92 2.79
N SER A 62 -12.13 6.59 2.80
CA SER A 62 -13.13 5.82 2.07
C SER A 62 -14.51 6.02 2.67
N ARG A 63 -15.54 5.98 1.82
CA ARG A 63 -16.95 6.11 2.24
C ARG A 63 -17.41 4.92 3.08
N SER A 64 -16.84 3.75 2.81
CA SER A 64 -17.17 2.50 3.48
C SER A 64 -15.96 1.91 4.19
N LYS A 65 -16.21 0.93 5.05
CA LYS A 65 -15.17 0.12 5.69
C LYS A 65 -15.16 -1.26 5.08
N TYR A 66 -14.00 -1.91 5.16
CA TYR A 66 -13.75 -3.18 4.50
C TYR A 66 -13.13 -4.18 5.47
N LEU A 67 -13.42 -5.46 5.27
CA LEU A 67 -12.77 -6.56 5.97
C LEU A 67 -12.21 -7.53 4.94
N PHE A 68 -10.88 -7.57 4.83
CA PHE A 68 -10.13 -8.25 3.76
C PHE A 68 -10.39 -7.70 2.35
N GLY A 69 -9.47 -7.97 1.46
CA GLY A 69 -9.47 -7.48 0.08
C GLY A 69 -8.13 -6.89 -0.34
N LYS A 70 -8.12 -6.30 -1.53
CA LYS A 70 -7.01 -5.52 -2.06
C LYS A 70 -7.44 -4.07 -2.26
N VAL A 71 -6.66 -3.16 -1.71
CA VAL A 71 -6.77 -1.72 -1.97
C VAL A 71 -5.53 -1.27 -2.72
N SER A 72 -5.73 -0.51 -3.79
CA SER A 72 -4.69 -0.03 -4.68
C SER A 72 -4.95 1.41 -5.06
N ILE A 73 -3.89 2.21 -5.05
CA ILE A 73 -3.92 3.62 -5.47
C ILE A 73 -2.63 3.96 -6.21
N GLN A 74 -2.73 4.75 -7.27
CA GLN A 74 -1.56 5.32 -7.91
C GLN A 74 -1.19 6.64 -7.23
N ILE A 75 0.03 6.75 -6.73
CA ILE A 75 0.53 7.93 -6.03
C ILE A 75 1.75 8.45 -6.77
N LYS A 76 1.81 9.77 -6.96
CA LYS A 76 3.01 10.51 -7.32
C LYS A 76 3.35 11.48 -6.19
N LEU A 77 4.54 11.35 -5.63
CA LEU A 77 4.97 12.07 -4.43
C LEU A 77 5.38 13.51 -4.74
N VAL A 78 5.61 14.29 -3.66
CA VAL A 78 6.00 15.70 -3.73
C VAL A 78 7.35 15.82 -4.45
N GLU A 79 7.40 16.65 -5.48
CA GLU A 79 8.64 16.94 -6.21
C GLU A 79 9.54 17.95 -5.47
N GLY A 80 10.83 17.93 -5.78
CA GLY A 80 11.78 18.89 -5.21
C GLY A 80 12.09 18.62 -3.73
N ASP A 81 12.10 19.68 -2.94
CA ASP A 81 12.33 19.58 -1.50
C ASP A 81 11.03 19.21 -0.78
N SER A 82 11.03 18.05 -0.15
CA SER A 82 9.89 17.50 0.59
C SER A 82 10.27 17.19 2.04
N ALA A 83 11.41 17.69 2.52
CA ALA A 83 11.87 17.42 3.87
C ALA A 83 10.82 17.79 4.93
N GLY A 84 10.72 16.96 5.97
CA GLY A 84 9.74 17.08 7.05
C GLY A 84 8.29 16.72 6.66
N THR A 85 8.00 16.45 5.38
CA THR A 85 6.65 16.04 4.96
C THR A 85 6.46 14.52 5.04
N VAL A 86 5.25 14.09 5.37
CA VAL A 86 4.80 12.69 5.24
C VAL A 86 3.56 12.66 4.38
N THR A 87 3.63 11.90 3.29
CA THR A 87 2.44 11.45 2.57
C THR A 87 2.10 10.05 3.08
N ALA A 88 0.88 9.79 3.51
CA ALA A 88 0.46 8.49 4.03
C ALA A 88 -0.62 7.86 3.14
N PHE A 89 -0.61 6.54 3.02
CA PHE A 89 -1.68 5.72 2.46
C PHE A 89 -1.85 4.49 3.35
N TYR A 90 -2.99 4.37 4.01
CA TYR A 90 -3.12 3.40 5.09
C TYR A 90 -4.54 2.88 5.22
N MET A 91 -4.68 1.74 5.89
CA MET A 91 -5.97 1.22 6.35
C MET A 91 -5.99 1.26 7.87
N SER A 92 -7.08 1.70 8.49
CA SER A 92 -7.18 1.75 9.95
C SER A 92 -8.62 1.49 10.45
N SER A 93 -8.75 0.80 11.58
CA SER A 93 -10.02 0.72 12.33
C SER A 93 -10.08 1.80 13.41
N GLU A 94 -11.21 1.92 14.10
CA GLU A 94 -11.41 2.98 15.08
C GLU A 94 -11.04 2.55 16.51
N GLY A 95 -10.66 3.52 17.33
CA GLY A 95 -10.47 3.34 18.77
C GLY A 95 -9.03 3.04 19.20
N SER A 96 -8.82 2.89 20.49
CA SER A 96 -7.47 2.69 21.07
C SER A 96 -6.85 1.34 20.71
N ASN A 97 -7.68 0.35 20.43
CA ASN A 97 -7.25 -1.01 20.07
C ASN A 97 -7.38 -1.25 18.56
N HIS A 98 -7.16 -0.20 17.75
CA HIS A 98 -7.31 -0.29 16.31
C HIS A 98 -6.29 -1.26 15.69
N ASN A 99 -6.65 -1.81 14.53
CA ASN A 99 -5.72 -2.41 13.60
C ASN A 99 -5.38 -1.36 12.55
N GLU A 100 -4.14 -1.33 12.06
CA GLU A 100 -3.72 -0.36 11.05
C GLU A 100 -2.56 -0.89 10.21
N PHE A 101 -2.57 -0.59 8.91
CA PHE A 101 -1.55 -0.98 7.94
C PHE A 101 -1.10 0.25 7.17
N ASP A 102 0.18 0.60 7.28
CA ASP A 102 0.67 1.89 6.81
C ASP A 102 1.61 1.78 5.62
N PHE A 103 1.41 2.64 4.64
CA PHE A 103 2.48 3.24 3.85
C PHE A 103 2.67 4.68 4.29
N GLU A 104 3.89 5.05 4.65
CA GLU A 104 4.28 6.43 4.94
C GLU A 104 5.49 6.78 4.08
N PHE A 105 5.33 7.75 3.20
CA PHE A 105 6.37 8.27 2.33
C PHE A 105 7.02 9.46 3.01
N LEU A 106 8.23 9.26 3.51
CA LEU A 106 8.99 10.27 4.23
C LEU A 106 9.78 11.09 3.22
N GLY A 107 9.43 12.37 3.11
CA GLY A 107 10.09 13.30 2.21
C GLY A 107 11.53 13.58 2.60
N ASN A 108 12.27 14.17 1.68
CA ASN A 108 13.70 14.42 1.82
C ASN A 108 14.09 15.72 1.11
N THR A 109 15.32 16.17 1.35
CA THR A 109 15.88 17.33 0.64
C THR A 109 16.03 17.03 -0.85
N THR A 110 15.97 18.06 -1.69
CA THR A 110 16.10 17.91 -3.16
C THR A 110 17.31 17.03 -3.54
N GLY A 111 17.06 16.00 -4.34
CA GLY A 111 18.09 15.08 -4.85
C GLY A 111 18.41 13.89 -3.94
N GLU A 112 17.92 13.88 -2.70
CA GLU A 112 18.03 12.73 -1.80
C GLU A 112 16.81 11.80 -1.96
N PRO A 113 16.97 10.48 -1.75
CA PRO A 113 15.90 9.53 -1.98
C PRO A 113 14.77 9.67 -0.96
N TYR A 114 13.55 9.45 -1.42
CA TYR A 114 12.41 9.18 -0.55
C TYR A 114 12.59 7.87 0.23
N ILE A 115 12.07 7.84 1.45
CA ILE A 115 11.95 6.61 2.24
C ILE A 115 10.50 6.18 2.26
N VAL A 116 10.24 4.92 1.97
CA VAL A 116 8.94 4.27 2.21
C VAL A 116 9.03 3.55 3.54
N GLN A 117 8.25 3.99 4.52
CA GLN A 117 8.00 3.29 5.76
C GLN A 117 6.72 2.47 5.64
N THR A 118 6.74 1.23 6.10
CA THR A 118 5.53 0.44 6.36
C THR A 118 5.44 0.12 7.83
N ASN A 119 4.22 0.06 8.36
CA ASN A 119 3.97 -0.33 9.74
C ASN A 119 2.70 -1.18 9.83
N VAL A 120 2.58 -1.92 10.94
CA VAL A 120 1.44 -2.79 11.21
C VAL A 120 1.08 -2.67 12.69
N TYR A 121 -0.11 -2.16 12.96
CA TYR A 121 -0.76 -2.18 14.26
C TYR A 121 -1.76 -3.32 14.33
N VAL A 122 -1.71 -4.06 15.43
CA VAL A 122 -2.72 -5.05 15.79
C VAL A 122 -3.16 -4.80 17.22
N ASN A 123 -4.46 -4.61 17.43
CA ASN A 123 -5.04 -4.31 18.74
C ASN A 123 -4.37 -3.10 19.45
N GLY A 124 -4.09 -2.03 18.69
CA GLY A 124 -3.47 -0.80 19.17
C GLY A 124 -1.95 -0.89 19.38
N VAL A 125 -1.34 -2.04 19.11
CA VAL A 125 0.11 -2.25 19.27
C VAL A 125 0.76 -2.21 17.90
N GLY A 126 1.53 -1.16 17.63
CA GLY A 126 2.39 -1.02 16.44
C GLY A 126 3.85 -1.35 16.73
N ASN A 127 4.75 -0.40 16.45
CA ASN A 127 6.21 -0.54 16.56
C ASN A 127 6.80 -1.61 15.63
N ARG A 128 6.24 -1.76 14.42
CA ARG A 128 6.68 -2.75 13.43
C ARG A 128 7.17 -2.08 12.17
N GLU A 129 7.90 -0.98 12.29
CA GLU A 129 8.33 -0.19 11.15
C GLU A 129 9.35 -0.97 10.32
N GLN A 130 9.19 -0.92 9.00
CA GLN A 130 10.22 -1.30 8.05
C GLN A 130 10.38 -0.13 7.09
N ARG A 131 11.62 0.25 6.77
CA ARG A 131 11.93 1.36 5.87
C ARG A 131 12.76 0.87 4.71
N LEU A 132 12.45 1.36 3.51
CA LEU A 132 13.17 1.05 2.30
C LEU A 132 13.24 2.26 1.36
N ASN A 133 14.27 2.28 0.51
CA ASN A 133 14.32 3.19 -0.65
C ASN A 133 13.65 2.51 -1.85
N LEU A 134 13.11 3.29 -2.78
CA LEU A 134 12.54 2.76 -4.02
C LEU A 134 13.60 2.57 -5.11
N TRP A 135 13.35 1.68 -6.06
CA TRP A 135 14.20 1.44 -7.24
C TRP A 135 13.89 2.37 -8.43
N PHE A 136 13.12 3.43 -8.16
CA PHE A 136 12.73 4.48 -9.10
C PHE A 136 12.52 5.78 -8.32
N ASP A 137 12.38 6.89 -9.04
CA ASP A 137 12.05 8.20 -8.46
C ASP A 137 10.52 8.36 -8.36
N PRO A 138 9.92 8.29 -7.16
CA PRO A 138 8.48 8.32 -6.96
C PRO A 138 7.84 9.70 -7.17
N THR A 139 8.62 10.75 -7.45
CA THR A 139 8.09 12.10 -7.72
C THR A 139 7.87 12.36 -9.20
N THR A 140 8.40 11.51 -10.08
CA THR A 140 8.39 11.72 -11.54
C THR A 140 7.13 11.14 -12.19
N GLU A 141 6.82 9.90 -11.87
CA GLU A 141 5.69 9.15 -12.43
C GLU A 141 4.76 8.62 -11.33
N PHE A 142 3.55 8.24 -11.74
CA PHE A 142 2.61 7.57 -10.84
C PHE A 142 2.99 6.09 -10.70
N HIS A 143 3.09 5.62 -9.46
CA HIS A 143 3.32 4.21 -9.13
C HIS A 143 2.18 3.66 -8.29
N THR A 144 1.89 2.37 -8.45
CA THR A 144 0.77 1.71 -7.76
C THR A 144 1.24 1.20 -6.40
N TYR A 145 0.62 1.67 -5.34
CA TYR A 145 0.83 1.19 -3.98
C TYR A 145 -0.39 0.39 -3.56
N SER A 146 -0.17 -0.84 -3.08
CA SER A 146 -1.26 -1.77 -2.77
C SER A 146 -1.09 -2.43 -1.42
N ILE A 147 -2.21 -2.61 -0.72
CA ILE A 147 -2.32 -3.45 0.49
C ILE A 147 -3.28 -4.59 0.14
N LEU A 148 -2.78 -5.82 0.11
CA LEU A 148 -3.59 -7.04 0.04
C LEU A 148 -3.71 -7.63 1.44
N TRP A 149 -4.92 -7.66 1.98
CA TRP A 149 -5.22 -8.19 3.29
C TRP A 149 -6.18 -9.36 3.20
N SER A 150 -5.77 -10.52 3.71
CA SER A 150 -6.60 -11.72 3.80
C SER A 150 -6.54 -12.30 5.20
N LYS A 151 -7.27 -13.39 5.43
CA LYS A 151 -7.21 -14.16 6.69
C LYS A 151 -5.80 -14.74 6.96
N ARG A 152 -4.92 -14.78 5.96
CA ARG A 152 -3.60 -15.42 6.03
C ARG A 152 -2.46 -14.43 6.18
N SER A 153 -2.57 -13.23 5.62
CA SER A 153 -1.50 -12.25 5.67
C SER A 153 -1.95 -10.86 5.23
N VAL A 154 -1.12 -9.87 5.55
CA VAL A 154 -1.09 -8.54 4.93
C VAL A 154 0.14 -8.46 4.04
N VAL A 155 -0.03 -8.09 2.78
CA VAL A 155 1.03 -7.94 1.79
C VAL A 155 1.04 -6.50 1.30
N PHE A 156 2.17 -5.82 1.47
CA PHE A 156 2.43 -4.49 0.95
C PHE A 156 3.15 -4.64 -0.39
N MET A 157 2.67 -3.96 -1.44
CA MET A 157 3.23 -4.04 -2.78
C MET A 157 3.44 -2.65 -3.39
N VAL A 158 4.46 -2.55 -4.23
CA VAL A 158 4.76 -1.42 -5.11
C VAL A 158 4.83 -1.96 -6.53
N ASP A 159 3.94 -1.50 -7.42
CA ASP A 159 3.79 -2.01 -8.80
C ASP A 159 3.73 -3.54 -8.86
N GLU A 160 2.86 -4.14 -8.05
CA GLU A 160 2.69 -5.60 -7.87
C GLU A 160 3.92 -6.35 -7.31
N THR A 161 5.03 -5.66 -7.03
CA THR A 161 6.22 -6.22 -6.37
C THR A 161 6.01 -6.20 -4.85
N PRO A 162 5.96 -7.36 -4.16
CA PRO A 162 5.82 -7.38 -2.71
C PRO A 162 7.07 -6.81 -2.04
N ILE A 163 6.88 -5.85 -1.15
CA ILE A 163 7.95 -5.25 -0.36
C ILE A 163 7.95 -5.75 1.10
N ARG A 164 6.80 -6.26 1.57
CA ARG A 164 6.62 -6.79 2.92
C ARG A 164 5.44 -7.75 2.99
N VAL A 165 5.60 -8.80 3.79
CA VAL A 165 4.51 -9.72 4.18
C VAL A 165 4.45 -9.78 5.70
N HIS A 166 3.28 -9.55 6.28
CA HIS A 166 2.97 -9.80 7.67
C HIS A 166 1.99 -10.98 7.75
N LYS A 167 2.47 -12.14 8.21
CA LYS A 167 1.69 -13.38 8.23
C LYS A 167 0.78 -13.46 9.45
N ASN A 168 -0.39 -14.06 9.28
CA ASN A 168 -1.20 -14.51 10.40
C ASN A 168 -0.48 -15.68 11.11
N LEU A 169 -0.14 -15.48 12.37
CA LEU A 169 0.54 -16.44 13.24
C LEU A 169 -0.25 -16.67 14.55
N GLU A 170 -1.58 -16.59 14.49
CA GLU A 170 -2.45 -16.84 15.65
C GLU A 170 -2.31 -18.27 16.19
N ASP A 171 -1.96 -19.24 15.34
CA ASP A 171 -1.62 -20.61 15.76
C ASP A 171 -0.35 -20.69 16.62
N LYS A 172 0.44 -19.61 16.65
CA LYS A 172 1.60 -19.38 17.52
C LYS A 172 1.32 -18.38 18.65
N GLY A 173 0.07 -17.98 18.83
CA GLY A 173 -0.35 -17.04 19.87
C GLY A 173 -0.05 -15.56 19.57
N ILE A 174 0.29 -15.22 18.33
CA ILE A 174 0.52 -13.83 17.91
C ILE A 174 -0.79 -13.27 17.35
N PRO A 175 -1.35 -12.17 17.90
CA PRO A 175 -2.56 -11.55 17.38
C PRO A 175 -2.44 -11.14 15.91
N PHE A 176 -3.56 -11.21 15.17
CA PHE A 176 -3.65 -10.76 13.79
C PHE A 176 -4.94 -9.96 13.56
N ALA A 177 -4.88 -8.96 12.68
CA ALA A 177 -6.01 -8.10 12.35
C ALA A 177 -7.03 -8.85 11.46
N LYS A 178 -8.10 -9.40 12.05
CA LYS A 178 -9.14 -10.17 11.34
C LYS A 178 -10.59 -9.86 11.74
N ASP A 179 -10.76 -9.02 12.75
CA ASP A 179 -12.01 -8.84 13.50
C ASP A 179 -12.44 -7.37 13.60
N GLN A 180 -11.78 -6.47 12.87
CA GLN A 180 -12.14 -5.06 12.81
C GLN A 180 -12.10 -4.58 11.36
N ALA A 181 -13.25 -4.14 10.84
CA ALA A 181 -13.30 -3.54 9.52
C ALA A 181 -12.59 -2.18 9.53
N MET A 182 -11.82 -1.91 8.48
CA MET A 182 -10.98 -0.71 8.37
C MET A 182 -11.45 0.19 7.24
N GLY A 183 -11.35 1.51 7.46
CA GLY A 183 -11.41 2.49 6.37
C GLY A 183 -10.08 2.53 5.63
N VAL A 184 -10.08 3.10 4.43
CA VAL A 184 -8.88 3.39 3.63
C VAL A 184 -8.66 4.89 3.66
N TYR A 185 -7.46 5.32 3.98
CA TYR A 185 -7.13 6.70 4.24
C TYR A 185 -5.91 7.13 3.45
N SER A 186 -5.83 8.42 3.16
CA SER A 186 -4.59 9.05 2.75
C SER A 186 -4.51 10.47 3.28
N SER A 187 -3.29 10.93 3.53
CA SER A 187 -3.04 12.27 4.04
C SER A 187 -1.68 12.80 3.63
N ILE A 188 -1.53 14.11 3.72
CA ILE A 188 -0.24 14.80 3.69
C ILE A 188 -0.14 15.74 4.90
N TRP A 189 0.95 15.66 5.63
CA TRP A 189 1.14 16.41 6.87
C TRP A 189 2.62 16.63 7.19
N ASN A 190 2.91 17.58 8.09
CA ASN A 190 4.26 17.88 8.56
C ASN A 190 4.60 17.00 9.78
N ALA A 191 5.76 16.37 9.73
CA ALA A 191 6.28 15.41 10.70
C ALA A 191 7.74 15.74 11.05
N ASP A 192 8.02 17.03 11.24
CA ASP A 192 9.36 17.59 11.46
C ASP A 192 10.18 16.87 12.53
N ASP A 193 9.53 16.32 13.55
CA ASP A 193 10.20 15.70 14.67
C ASP A 193 10.85 14.35 14.35
N TRP A 194 10.52 13.73 13.20
CA TRP A 194 11.03 12.39 12.89
C TRP A 194 11.17 12.02 11.42
N ALA A 195 10.44 12.67 10.49
CA ALA A 195 10.31 12.16 9.11
C ALA A 195 11.63 12.13 8.34
N THR A 196 12.35 13.25 8.29
CA THR A 196 13.56 13.37 7.47
C THR A 196 14.80 13.30 8.34
N GLN A 197 15.65 12.30 8.07
CA GLN A 197 16.90 12.05 8.81
C GLN A 197 16.68 11.96 10.33
N GLY A 198 15.59 11.29 10.74
CA GLY A 198 15.23 11.16 12.16
C GLY A 198 14.83 12.49 12.81
N GLY A 199 14.34 13.45 12.03
CA GLY A 199 13.87 14.75 12.50
C GLY A 199 14.94 15.85 12.53
N LEU A 200 16.13 15.59 12.00
CA LEU A 200 17.22 16.58 11.93
C LEU A 200 16.95 17.67 10.87
N VAL A 201 16.27 17.31 9.79
CA VAL A 201 15.92 18.25 8.72
C VAL A 201 14.43 18.57 8.82
N LYS A 202 14.13 19.87 8.89
CA LYS A 202 12.79 20.42 9.06
C LYS A 202 12.21 20.87 7.71
N THR A 203 10.90 20.98 7.62
CA THR A 203 10.22 21.51 6.45
C THR A 203 10.60 22.96 6.20
N ASP A 204 11.13 23.24 5.02
CA ASP A 204 11.27 24.61 4.51
C ASP A 204 9.95 25.06 3.87
N TRP A 205 9.14 25.74 4.66
CA TRP A 205 7.83 26.22 4.23
C TRP A 205 7.87 27.27 3.09
N SER A 206 9.04 27.79 2.71
CA SER A 206 9.15 28.63 1.51
C SER A 206 8.96 27.83 0.21
N HIS A 207 9.06 26.50 0.28
CA HIS A 207 8.77 25.58 -0.82
C HIS A 207 7.31 25.11 -0.88
N ALA A 208 6.46 25.57 0.04
CA ALA A 208 5.03 25.27 0.00
C ALA A 208 4.34 25.93 -1.23
N PRO A 209 3.26 25.32 -1.76
CA PRO A 209 2.61 24.12 -1.28
C PRO A 209 3.32 22.83 -1.71
N PHE A 210 3.41 21.86 -0.79
CA PHE A 210 3.82 20.50 -1.09
C PHE A 210 2.61 19.71 -1.60
N ILE A 211 2.75 19.04 -2.74
CA ILE A 211 1.61 18.41 -3.43
C ILE A 211 1.87 16.92 -3.66
N ALA A 212 1.05 16.07 -3.04
CA ALA A 212 0.95 14.66 -3.39
C ALA A 212 -0.23 14.44 -4.34
N SER A 213 -0.03 13.68 -5.41
CA SER A 213 -1.05 13.44 -6.45
C SER A 213 -1.48 11.98 -6.47
N TYR A 214 -2.77 11.75 -6.69
CA TYR A 214 -3.42 10.46 -6.60
C TYR A 214 -4.32 10.21 -7.80
N LYS A 215 -4.37 8.98 -8.32
CA LYS A 215 -5.33 8.55 -9.34
C LYS A 215 -5.55 7.04 -9.30
N ASP A 216 -6.41 6.55 -10.19
CA ASP A 216 -6.67 5.11 -10.39
C ASP A 216 -7.04 4.38 -9.07
N PHE A 217 -8.01 4.96 -8.36
CA PHE A 217 -8.50 4.46 -7.08
C PHE A 217 -9.21 3.11 -7.26
N LYS A 218 -8.74 2.08 -6.55
CA LYS A 218 -9.27 0.71 -6.64
C LYS A 218 -9.43 0.10 -5.25
N ILE A 219 -10.66 -0.28 -4.93
CA ILE A 219 -10.99 -1.07 -3.75
C ILE A 219 -11.72 -2.33 -4.23
N ASP A 220 -11.02 -3.46 -4.23
CA ASP A 220 -11.59 -4.78 -4.46
C ASP A 220 -11.57 -5.55 -3.13
N ALA A 221 -12.56 -5.25 -2.30
CA ALA A 221 -12.59 -5.65 -0.90
C ALA A 221 -14.01 -5.92 -0.41
N CYS A 222 -14.15 -6.73 0.64
CA CYS A 222 -15.47 -7.02 1.19
C CYS A 222 -15.96 -5.84 2.03
N GLU A 223 -16.91 -5.10 1.49
CA GLU A 223 -17.54 -3.96 2.16
C GLU A 223 -18.44 -4.42 3.32
N VAL A 224 -18.21 -3.79 4.48
CA VAL A 224 -18.92 -4.04 5.75
C VAL A 224 -19.88 -2.88 6.02
N PRO A 225 -21.21 -3.10 5.92
CA PRO A 225 -22.21 -2.04 6.08
C PRO A 225 -22.26 -1.43 7.48
N THR A 226 -22.01 -2.25 8.51
CA THR A 226 -21.94 -1.84 9.91
C THR A 226 -20.84 -2.63 10.61
N THR A 227 -20.03 -1.98 11.45
CA THR A 227 -18.86 -2.58 12.11
C THR A 227 -19.19 -3.77 13.02
N THR A 228 -20.47 -4.01 13.31
CA THR A 228 -20.95 -5.08 14.18
C THR A 228 -21.26 -6.40 13.46
N ASP A 229 -21.48 -6.39 12.14
CA ASP A 229 -21.79 -7.60 11.37
C ASP A 229 -20.70 -7.92 10.35
N LEU A 230 -19.70 -8.67 10.82
CA LEU A 230 -18.59 -9.16 9.99
C LEU A 230 -18.90 -10.48 9.29
N SER A 231 -20.08 -11.08 9.54
CA SER A 231 -20.42 -12.42 9.05
C SER A 231 -20.41 -12.50 7.52
N LYS A 232 -20.74 -11.40 6.84
CA LYS A 232 -20.68 -11.29 5.37
C LYS A 232 -19.27 -11.50 4.81
N CYS A 233 -18.23 -11.04 5.51
CA CYS A 233 -16.85 -11.14 5.02
C CYS A 233 -16.08 -12.33 5.65
N ASN A 234 -16.58 -12.84 6.77
CA ASN A 234 -16.00 -13.98 7.48
C ASN A 234 -16.72 -15.32 7.26
N GLY A 235 -17.92 -15.32 6.68
CA GLY A 235 -18.76 -16.51 6.52
C GLY A 235 -18.17 -17.56 5.57
N GLU A 236 -18.49 -18.82 5.81
CA GLU A 236 -18.00 -19.98 5.04
C GLU A 236 -18.58 -20.05 3.62
N ASP A 237 -19.75 -19.45 3.39
CA ASP A 237 -20.46 -19.48 2.11
C ASP A 237 -19.96 -18.46 1.09
N GLN A 238 -19.11 -17.51 1.50
CA GLN A 238 -18.59 -16.45 0.63
C GLN A 238 -17.20 -16.84 0.12
N ARG A 239 -17.07 -16.89 -1.21
CA ARG A 239 -15.79 -17.17 -1.88
C ARG A 239 -15.22 -15.89 -2.45
N PHE A 240 -14.17 -15.40 -1.82
CA PHE A 240 -13.39 -14.28 -2.33
C PHE A 240 -12.10 -14.77 -2.98
N TRP A 241 -11.67 -14.10 -4.04
CA TRP A 241 -10.48 -14.53 -4.77
C TRP A 241 -9.22 -14.50 -3.89
N TRP A 242 -9.13 -13.58 -2.92
CA TRP A 242 -8.00 -13.47 -1.99
C TRP A 242 -7.93 -14.60 -0.95
N ASP A 243 -8.99 -15.41 -0.84
CA ASP A 243 -9.01 -16.61 0.01
C ASP A 243 -8.70 -17.90 -0.78
N GLU A 244 -8.61 -17.82 -2.11
CA GLU A 244 -8.30 -18.97 -2.97
C GLU A 244 -6.89 -19.52 -2.68
N PRO A 245 -6.68 -20.86 -2.75
CA PRO A 245 -5.38 -21.46 -2.49
C PRO A 245 -4.23 -20.91 -3.35
N THR A 246 -4.53 -20.46 -4.56
CA THR A 246 -3.53 -19.94 -5.52
C THR A 246 -2.91 -18.61 -5.10
N VAL A 247 -3.60 -17.83 -4.25
CA VAL A 247 -3.11 -16.55 -3.70
C VAL A 247 -2.94 -16.60 -2.18
N SER A 248 -2.98 -17.81 -1.61
CA SER A 248 -2.82 -18.04 -0.18
C SER A 248 -1.41 -17.74 0.34
N GLU A 249 -0.43 -17.75 -0.57
CA GLU A 249 0.96 -17.38 -0.34
C GLU A 249 1.49 -16.61 -1.56
N LEU A 250 2.63 -15.93 -1.41
CA LEU A 250 3.33 -15.34 -2.54
C LEU A 250 3.75 -16.44 -3.54
N SER A 251 3.60 -16.17 -4.83
CA SER A 251 4.20 -17.01 -5.87
C SER A 251 5.73 -17.06 -5.73
N LEU A 252 6.37 -18.07 -6.35
CA LEU A 252 7.83 -18.17 -6.35
C LEU A 252 8.50 -16.90 -6.91
N HIS A 253 7.90 -16.31 -7.96
CA HIS A 253 8.38 -15.06 -8.55
C HIS A 253 8.30 -13.89 -7.56
N GLN A 254 7.13 -13.71 -6.94
CA GLN A 254 6.90 -12.69 -5.91
C GLN A 254 7.82 -12.86 -4.70
N ASN A 255 8.11 -14.10 -4.32
CA ASN A 255 9.05 -14.39 -3.24
C ASN A 255 10.48 -13.95 -3.60
N HIS A 256 10.96 -14.27 -4.82
CA HIS A 256 12.26 -13.79 -5.29
C HIS A 256 12.31 -12.25 -5.37
N GLN A 257 11.23 -11.60 -5.79
CA GLN A 257 11.16 -10.14 -5.78
C GLN A 257 11.27 -9.58 -4.34
N LEU A 258 10.54 -10.15 -3.38
CA LEU A 258 10.62 -9.76 -1.98
C LEU A 258 12.03 -9.92 -1.41
N ILE A 259 12.70 -11.04 -1.71
CA ILE A 259 14.11 -11.26 -1.31
C ILE A 259 15.01 -10.17 -1.91
N TRP A 260 14.84 -9.86 -3.20
CA TRP A 260 15.61 -8.81 -3.86
C TRP A 260 15.37 -7.43 -3.25
N VAL A 261 14.12 -7.06 -2.94
CA VAL A 261 13.79 -5.80 -2.25
C VAL A 261 14.49 -5.76 -0.89
N ARG A 262 14.38 -6.82 -0.09
CA ARG A 262 15.03 -6.87 1.24
C ARG A 262 16.54 -6.74 1.15
N ALA A 263 17.17 -7.37 0.16
CA ALA A 263 18.62 -7.36 0.00
C ALA A 263 19.18 -6.03 -0.51
N ASN A 264 18.44 -5.31 -1.36
CA ASN A 264 18.96 -4.13 -2.08
C ASN A 264 18.39 -2.79 -1.58
N HIS A 265 17.21 -2.82 -0.93
CA HIS A 265 16.44 -1.60 -0.64
C HIS A 265 16.08 -1.41 0.83
N MET A 266 16.09 -2.46 1.66
CA MET A 266 15.75 -2.35 3.08
C MET A 266 16.84 -1.57 3.84
N ILE A 267 16.45 -0.47 4.49
CA ILE A 267 17.36 0.38 5.28
C ILE A 267 17.12 0.26 6.79
N TYR A 268 15.92 -0.16 7.21
CA TYR A 268 15.60 -0.42 8.61
C TYR A 268 14.52 -1.51 8.69
N ASP A 269 14.69 -2.44 9.62
CA ASP A 269 13.70 -3.47 9.92
C ASP A 269 13.67 -3.70 11.43
N TYR A 270 12.52 -3.40 12.06
CA TYR A 270 12.30 -3.54 13.50
C TYR A 270 12.69 -4.92 14.04
N CYS A 271 12.59 -5.98 13.24
CA CYS A 271 12.98 -7.34 13.62
C CYS A 271 14.47 -7.46 14.00
N TYR A 272 15.32 -6.57 13.48
CA TYR A 272 16.76 -6.57 13.69
C TYR A 272 17.26 -5.39 14.53
N ASP A 273 16.36 -4.53 15.02
CA ASP A 273 16.72 -3.42 15.91
C ASP A 273 16.81 -3.93 17.36
N ALA A 274 17.99 -4.44 17.72
CA ALA A 274 18.27 -4.91 19.08
C ALA A 274 18.34 -3.78 20.13
N ALA A 275 18.50 -2.51 19.70
CA ALA A 275 18.51 -1.38 20.60
C ALA A 275 17.09 -1.04 21.07
N ARG A 276 16.12 -1.07 20.15
CA ARG A 276 14.70 -0.89 20.46
C ARG A 276 14.05 -2.15 21.02
N PHE A 277 14.45 -3.33 20.55
CA PHE A 277 13.92 -4.63 20.97
C PHE A 277 15.02 -5.52 21.53
N PRO A 278 15.35 -5.41 22.83
CA PRO A 278 16.30 -6.31 23.48
C PRO A 278 15.89 -7.79 23.39
N VAL A 279 14.59 -8.06 23.23
CA VAL A 279 14.03 -9.37 22.89
C VAL A 279 13.37 -9.27 21.53
N THR A 280 13.82 -10.08 20.58
CA THR A 280 13.27 -10.11 19.22
C THR A 280 11.76 -10.39 19.25
N PRO A 281 10.94 -9.55 18.58
CA PRO A 281 9.50 -9.76 18.49
C PRO A 281 9.16 -11.18 17.99
N LEU A 282 8.11 -11.78 18.55
CA LEU A 282 7.83 -13.21 18.38
C LEU A 282 7.54 -13.57 16.91
N GLU A 283 6.85 -12.69 16.19
CA GLU A 283 6.58 -12.80 14.76
C GLU A 283 7.86 -12.89 13.92
N CYS A 284 8.90 -12.14 14.31
CA CYS A 284 10.19 -12.13 13.61
C CYS A 284 10.95 -13.45 13.79
N GLN A 285 10.74 -14.17 14.89
CA GLN A 285 11.35 -15.48 15.12
C GLN A 285 10.77 -16.55 14.18
N HIS A 286 9.57 -16.30 13.62
CA HIS A 286 8.89 -17.19 12.69
C HIS A 286 9.08 -16.80 11.21
N HIS A 287 9.84 -15.73 10.93
CA HIS A 287 10.31 -15.44 9.58
C HIS A 287 11.35 -16.49 9.18
N ARG A 288 10.86 -17.62 8.64
CA ARG A 288 11.72 -18.68 8.09
C ARG A 288 12.44 -18.16 6.84
N HIS A 289 13.71 -17.75 7.02
CA HIS A 289 14.76 -17.53 6.00
C HIS A 289 14.50 -16.33 5.06
N LEU A 290 15.40 -15.32 4.95
CA LEU A 290 16.67 -15.32 4.20
C LEU A 290 16.62 -16.13 2.90
#